data_AF-A0A7X7TYN2-F1
#
_entry.id   AF-A0A7X7TYN2-F1
#
_cell.length_a   1.000
_cell.length_b   1.000
_cell.length_c   1.000
_cell.angle_alpha   90.00
_cell.angle_beta   90.00
_cell.angle_gamma   90.00
#
_symmetry.space_group_name_H-M   'P 1'
#
loop_
_entity.id
_entity.type
_entity.pdbx_description
1 polymer ?
#
loop_
_entity_poly.entity_id
_entity_poly.type
_entity_poly.pdbx_seq_one_letter_code
_entity_poly.pdbx_strand_id
1 'polypeptide(L)'
;MKELGWKTLRCAGLAALLALACGCHKKAEQADGSLTPKVDLGTNVGALVELTKPQPVPVEGYGLVGGLPGTGSAFCPPQLRSYLKQYILTQLPTERVNLDQLLESKNTAVVRLEGQVPATASAGDHFDVQVSLIPGSEATSINEGWLYKADLVARGTFGVDTKPLGTVEGAVFIASPGTGESRFKTGHIIGGGRAAFEYAAILHLRRSDYRAASTIRNRLSERYGADVARAVSPRDIEVHIPPEYRYRKLRFLAMVCATYMETGEDLDRARVEAFVQQLAVGKDKETAEIALEAIGQESAGKLAALLKAPDVEVRMRAARCLLGLGDDRGLPLLREMALDANSPLRKEAMEAVMVSARRNDASALAVRLLRDSDRAIVLAAYEYLRQTDDPAVRRESVGGSFELEQVIQTNRRAIFVSRSGDPRIVLFGGPLVCSNSIFVESADQAIVVNTRAGEDSVSITRKHPTRPGIMGPIRTDFEVRSIIRALGSEATVASDGRLGGLGVSYAQVAAIVERLIAKEAVDAEFWQGPLPEIVVPVKK
;
A
#
# COMPACT_ATOMS: atom_id res chain seq x y z
N MET A 1 -57.58 -30.04 -11.12
CA MET A 1 -56.11 -30.06 -10.93
C MET A 1 -55.58 -28.66 -11.17
N LYS A 2 -54.60 -28.23 -10.36
CA LYS A 2 -53.63 -27.13 -10.49
C LYS A 2 -53.74 -26.11 -11.64
N GLU A 3 -53.50 -24.80 -11.46
CA GLU A 3 -53.44 -23.89 -10.28
C GLU A 3 -53.02 -22.51 -10.85
N LEU A 4 -53.88 -21.47 -10.79
CA LEU A 4 -53.49 -20.07 -11.10
C LEU A 4 -54.56 -19.04 -10.65
N GLY A 5 -54.38 -18.42 -9.49
CA GLY A 5 -55.29 -17.39 -8.94
C GLY A 5 -54.99 -15.96 -9.42
N TRP A 6 -56.03 -15.19 -9.78
CA TRP A 6 -55.93 -13.84 -10.37
C TRP A 6 -55.79 -12.72 -9.30
N LYS A 7 -55.11 -11.62 -9.66
CA LYS A 7 -54.95 -10.36 -8.90
C LYS A 7 -56.16 -9.39 -9.02
N THR A 8 -56.19 -8.35 -8.16
CA THR A 8 -56.93 -7.05 -8.29
C THR A 8 -58.49 -7.10 -8.25
N LEU A 9 -59.27 -6.10 -7.80
CA LEU A 9 -59.09 -4.72 -7.28
C LEU A 9 -59.73 -4.62 -5.85
N ARG A 10 -59.49 -3.68 -4.91
CA ARG A 10 -59.21 -2.22 -4.82
C ARG A 10 -60.45 -1.28 -4.83
N CYS A 11 -60.39 -0.23 -3.97
CA CYS A 11 -61.44 0.73 -3.52
C CYS A 11 -62.40 0.17 -2.45
N ALA A 12 -62.83 0.86 -1.37
CA ALA A 12 -62.47 2.13 -0.69
C ALA A 12 -63.10 2.11 0.74
N GLY A 13 -62.91 3.02 1.72
CA GLY A 13 -62.04 4.19 1.91
C GLY A 13 -62.60 5.18 2.97
N LEU A 14 -61.80 5.62 3.96
CA LEU A 14 -62.17 6.42 5.18
C LEU A 14 -63.12 5.67 6.17
N ALA A 15 -63.07 5.81 7.51
CA ALA A 15 -62.12 6.35 8.51
C ALA A 15 -62.45 5.66 9.90
N ALA A 16 -62.01 6.01 11.12
CA ALA A 16 -61.29 7.18 11.68
C ALA A 16 -60.52 6.85 13.01
N LEU A 17 -60.27 7.87 13.83
CA LEU A 17 -59.54 7.92 15.13
C LEU A 17 -60.15 7.15 16.32
N LEU A 18 -59.31 6.53 17.17
CA LEU A 18 -59.06 7.00 18.56
C LEU A 18 -57.98 6.22 19.37
N ALA A 19 -57.33 6.94 20.30
CA ALA A 19 -56.69 6.52 21.57
C ALA A 19 -55.58 5.43 21.64
N LEU A 20 -54.32 5.91 21.67
CA LEU A 20 -53.32 5.69 22.75
C LEU A 20 -53.30 4.37 23.57
N ALA A 21 -52.17 3.65 23.48
CA ALA A 21 -51.62 2.83 24.57
C ALA A 21 -50.08 2.84 24.54
N CYS A 22 -49.42 3.19 25.65
CA CYS A 22 -47.95 3.29 25.74
C CYS A 22 -47.30 1.93 26.05
N GLY A 23 -46.58 1.35 25.08
CA GLY A 23 -45.88 0.07 25.22
C GLY A 23 -44.41 0.21 25.66
N CYS A 24 -44.17 0.36 26.96
CA CYS A 24 -42.81 0.48 27.52
C CYS A 24 -41.98 -0.82 27.37
N HIS A 25 -41.21 -0.94 26.29
CA HIS A 25 -40.20 -2.00 26.14
C HIS A 25 -38.98 -1.73 27.04
N LYS A 26 -38.99 -2.28 28.26
CA LYS A 26 -37.79 -2.38 29.10
C LYS A 26 -36.76 -3.26 28.39
N LYS A 27 -35.63 -2.69 28.00
CA LYS A 27 -34.47 -3.46 27.53
C LYS A 27 -33.85 -4.15 28.75
N ALA A 28 -33.73 -5.48 28.71
CA ALA A 28 -33.25 -6.24 29.86
C ALA A 28 -31.78 -5.95 30.16
N GLU A 29 -31.47 -5.69 31.43
CA GLU A 29 -30.09 -5.67 31.93
C GLU A 29 -29.58 -7.11 32.03
N GLN A 30 -28.51 -7.44 31.31
CA GLN A 30 -27.73 -8.63 31.59
C GLN A 30 -26.82 -8.30 32.79
N ALA A 31 -27.21 -8.75 33.98
CA ALA A 31 -26.38 -8.66 35.18
C ALA A 31 -25.16 -9.60 35.03
N ASP A 32 -24.02 -9.03 34.66
CA ASP A 32 -22.78 -9.78 34.44
C ASP A 32 -22.12 -10.14 35.79
N GLY A 33 -22.33 -11.38 36.23
CA GLY A 33 -22.01 -11.87 37.56
C GLY A 33 -20.53 -12.13 37.82
N SER A 34 -19.72 -11.08 37.95
CA SER A 34 -18.34 -11.16 38.43
C SER A 34 -18.16 -10.46 39.78
N LEU A 35 -17.97 -11.26 40.85
CA LEU A 35 -17.79 -10.77 42.23
C LEU A 35 -16.33 -10.34 42.54
N THR A 36 -15.60 -9.88 41.53
CA THR A 36 -14.39 -9.09 41.73
C THR A 36 -14.78 -7.62 41.93
N PRO A 37 -14.32 -6.93 42.99
CA PRO A 37 -14.54 -5.49 43.08
C PRO A 37 -13.93 -4.81 41.85
N LYS A 38 -14.73 -4.04 41.12
CA LYS A 38 -14.21 -3.18 40.05
C LYS A 38 -13.36 -2.10 40.71
N VAL A 39 -12.04 -2.34 40.75
CA VAL A 39 -11.05 -1.32 41.06
C VAL A 39 -11.29 -0.15 40.10
N ASP A 40 -11.51 1.05 40.63
CA ASP A 40 -11.58 2.22 39.78
C ASP A 40 -10.17 2.53 39.27
N LEU A 41 -9.94 2.25 38.00
CA LEU A 41 -8.67 2.52 37.32
C LEU A 41 -8.54 4.00 36.93
N GLY A 42 -9.57 4.82 37.16
CA GLY A 42 -9.66 6.21 36.75
C GLY A 42 -10.06 6.37 35.29
N THR A 43 -10.07 7.61 34.82
CA THR A 43 -10.51 7.96 33.44
C THR A 43 -9.35 7.89 32.44
N ASN A 44 -9.62 7.34 31.25
CA ASN A 44 -8.72 7.40 30.09
C ASN A 44 -9.24 8.35 29.00
N VAL A 45 -8.38 8.72 28.06
CA VAL A 45 -8.72 9.65 26.96
C VAL A 45 -9.92 9.15 26.16
N GLY A 46 -9.99 7.85 25.84
CA GLY A 46 -11.07 7.24 25.05
C GLY A 46 -12.47 7.30 25.69
N ALA A 47 -12.55 7.42 27.02
CA ALA A 47 -13.81 7.69 27.71
C ALA A 47 -14.31 9.13 27.47
N LEU A 48 -13.40 10.10 27.30
CA LEU A 48 -13.70 11.52 27.13
C LEU A 48 -13.89 11.94 25.66
N VAL A 49 -13.28 11.22 24.71
CA VAL A 49 -13.26 11.57 23.28
C VAL A 49 -13.89 10.49 22.38
N GLU A 50 -14.11 10.87 21.13
CA GLU A 50 -14.32 9.99 19.99
C GLU A 50 -13.20 10.25 18.97
N LEU A 51 -12.39 9.22 18.71
CA LEU A 51 -11.38 9.26 17.66
C LEU A 51 -12.07 9.16 16.29
N THR A 52 -11.87 10.16 15.43
CA THR A 52 -12.31 10.07 14.03
C THR A 52 -11.51 8.97 13.33
N LYS A 53 -12.19 7.87 13.01
CA LYS A 53 -11.59 6.70 12.37
C LYS A 53 -10.94 7.12 11.04
N PRO A 54 -9.65 6.82 10.80
CA PRO A 54 -9.01 7.04 9.51
C PRO A 54 -9.78 6.31 8.40
N GLN A 55 -9.99 6.96 7.25
CA GLN A 55 -10.61 6.38 6.06
C GLN A 55 -9.79 6.74 4.82
N PRO A 56 -9.61 5.82 3.85
CA PRO A 56 -8.95 6.15 2.58
C PRO A 56 -9.70 7.27 1.87
N VAL A 57 -8.98 8.26 1.34
CA VAL A 57 -9.61 9.40 0.66
C VAL A 57 -9.73 9.08 -0.83
N PRO A 58 -10.94 8.89 -1.39
CA PRO A 58 -11.12 8.66 -2.82
C PRO A 58 -10.77 9.94 -3.57
N VAL A 59 -9.79 9.84 -4.46
CA VAL A 59 -9.34 10.96 -5.29
C VAL A 59 -9.71 10.74 -6.76
N GLU A 60 -9.83 11.84 -7.49
CA GLU A 60 -9.89 11.84 -8.95
C GLU A 60 -9.12 13.02 -9.55
N GLY A 61 -8.83 12.92 -10.84
CA GLY A 61 -8.23 13.98 -11.63
C GLY A 61 -8.32 13.67 -13.12
N TYR A 62 -7.71 14.53 -13.92
CA TYR A 62 -7.57 14.32 -15.37
C TYR A 62 -6.16 14.69 -15.79
N GLY A 63 -5.62 13.92 -16.74
CA GLY A 63 -4.26 14.12 -17.23
C GLY A 63 -4.13 13.79 -18.71
N LEU A 64 -2.90 13.90 -19.21
CA LEU A 64 -2.55 13.62 -20.60
C LEU A 64 -1.56 12.46 -20.64
N VAL A 65 -1.94 11.36 -21.29
CA VAL A 65 -1.01 10.29 -21.64
C VAL A 65 -0.37 10.62 -22.98
N GLY A 66 0.96 10.66 -23.02
CA GLY A 66 1.76 10.82 -24.24
C GLY A 66 2.50 9.55 -24.64
N GLY A 67 3.22 9.63 -25.77
CA GLY A 67 4.04 8.52 -26.29
C GLY A 67 3.27 7.41 -27.02
N LEU A 68 1.96 7.58 -27.23
CA LEU A 68 1.12 6.55 -27.85
C LEU A 68 1.48 6.32 -29.33
N PRO A 69 1.50 5.07 -29.82
CA PRO A 69 1.84 4.74 -31.20
C PRO A 69 0.66 4.98 -32.16
N GLY A 70 0.18 6.23 -32.25
CA GLY A 70 -0.97 6.62 -33.08
C GLY A 70 -2.35 6.18 -32.56
N THR A 71 -2.41 5.56 -31.38
CA THR A 71 -3.63 4.99 -30.78
C THR A 71 -4.46 5.98 -29.94
N GLY A 72 -4.05 7.25 -29.91
CA GLY A 72 -4.65 8.33 -29.13
C GLY A 72 -5.83 9.04 -29.79
N SER A 73 -6.22 10.20 -29.24
CA SER A 73 -7.36 10.99 -29.74
C SER A 73 -7.26 12.46 -29.37
N ALA A 74 -7.69 13.32 -30.31
CA ALA A 74 -7.87 14.75 -30.13
C ALA A 74 -9.09 15.13 -29.27
N PHE A 75 -9.91 14.15 -28.87
CA PHE A 75 -11.13 14.39 -28.11
C PHE A 75 -10.82 14.90 -26.70
N CYS A 76 -11.16 16.16 -26.43
CA CYS A 76 -11.10 16.76 -25.11
C CYS A 76 -12.27 17.74 -24.92
N PRO A 77 -13.17 17.52 -23.93
CA PRO A 77 -14.26 18.44 -23.62
C PRO A 77 -13.76 19.88 -23.35
N PRO A 78 -14.47 20.95 -23.78
CA PRO A 78 -13.95 22.32 -23.72
C PRO A 78 -13.49 22.78 -22.33
N GLN A 79 -14.25 22.46 -21.28
CA GLN A 79 -13.89 22.79 -19.89
C GLN A 79 -12.57 22.14 -19.47
N LEU A 80 -12.40 20.86 -19.79
CA LEU A 80 -11.18 20.10 -19.50
C LEU A 80 -10.00 20.57 -20.36
N ARG A 81 -10.25 20.99 -21.61
CA ARG A 81 -9.22 21.55 -22.49
C ARG A 81 -8.67 22.87 -21.93
N SER A 82 -9.53 23.74 -21.40
CA SER A 82 -9.11 24.96 -20.71
C SER A 82 -8.31 24.66 -19.44
N TYR A 83 -8.77 23.73 -18.59
CA TYR A 83 -8.04 23.29 -17.39
C TYR A 83 -6.65 22.76 -17.74
N LEU A 84 -6.54 21.80 -18.66
CA LEU A 84 -5.27 21.19 -19.04
C LEU A 84 -4.29 22.22 -19.63
N LYS A 85 -4.77 23.16 -20.47
CA LYS A 85 -3.93 24.26 -20.95
C LYS A 85 -3.38 25.11 -19.81
N GLN A 86 -4.23 25.55 -18.89
CA GLN A 86 -3.81 26.38 -17.76
C GLN A 86 -2.82 25.64 -16.84
N TYR A 87 -3.09 24.37 -16.55
CA TYR A 87 -2.22 23.52 -15.75
C TYR A 87 -0.84 23.32 -16.38
N ILE A 88 -0.77 22.95 -17.67
CA ILE A 88 0.50 22.73 -18.36
C ILE A 88 1.32 24.04 -18.45
N LEU A 89 0.67 25.19 -18.68
CA LEU A 89 1.35 26.51 -18.62
C LEU A 89 1.91 26.85 -17.23
N THR A 90 1.27 26.36 -16.15
CA THR A 90 1.78 26.55 -14.78
C THR A 90 2.94 25.60 -14.45
N GLN A 91 2.95 24.36 -14.96
CA GLN A 91 4.08 23.44 -14.77
C GLN A 91 5.28 23.76 -15.69
N LEU A 92 5.04 24.31 -16.89
CA LEU A 92 6.08 24.60 -17.91
C LEU A 92 6.11 26.10 -18.30
N PRO A 93 6.33 27.04 -17.36
CA PRO A 93 6.22 28.49 -17.62
C PRO A 93 7.28 29.04 -18.59
N THR A 94 8.37 28.29 -18.83
CA THR A 94 9.50 28.67 -19.70
C THR A 94 9.49 27.97 -21.07
N GLU A 95 8.65 26.95 -21.29
CA GLU A 95 8.66 26.18 -22.54
C GLU A 95 7.62 26.68 -23.56
N ARG A 96 8.02 26.72 -24.84
CA ARG A 96 7.15 27.12 -25.95
C ARG A 96 6.42 25.91 -26.55
N VAL A 97 5.63 25.22 -25.73
CA VAL A 97 4.82 24.06 -26.16
C VAL A 97 3.59 24.52 -26.93
N ASN A 98 3.37 23.99 -28.14
CA ASN A 98 2.11 24.17 -28.87
C ASN A 98 1.03 23.25 -28.29
N LEU A 99 0.31 23.75 -27.28
CA LEU A 99 -0.66 22.97 -26.50
C LEU A 99 -1.86 22.48 -27.33
N ASP A 100 -2.29 23.21 -28.36
CA ASP A 100 -3.37 22.76 -29.24
C ASP A 100 -2.91 21.59 -30.11
N GLN A 101 -1.74 21.69 -30.73
CA GLN A 101 -1.13 20.58 -31.49
C GLN A 101 -0.81 19.36 -30.61
N LEU A 102 -0.42 19.58 -29.35
CA LEU A 102 -0.19 18.51 -28.39
C LEU A 102 -1.49 17.78 -28.06
N LEU A 103 -2.56 18.51 -27.72
CA LEU A 103 -3.87 17.95 -27.33
C LEU A 103 -4.65 17.36 -28.51
N GLU A 104 -4.33 17.72 -29.75
CA GLU A 104 -4.92 17.16 -30.98
C GLU A 104 -4.13 15.97 -31.55
N SER A 105 -2.99 15.64 -30.96
CA SER A 105 -2.12 14.57 -31.45
C SER A 105 -2.71 13.18 -31.23
N LYS A 106 -2.76 12.37 -32.30
CA LYS A 106 -3.04 10.92 -32.21
C LYS A 106 -1.96 10.12 -31.44
N ASN A 107 -0.85 10.76 -31.04
CA ASN A 107 0.14 10.18 -30.12
C ASN A 107 -0.10 10.55 -28.64
N THR A 108 -1.25 11.18 -28.34
CA THR A 108 -1.68 11.53 -26.98
C THR A 108 -3.14 11.16 -26.75
N ALA A 109 -3.53 10.96 -25.49
CA ALA A 109 -4.93 10.82 -25.10
C ALA A 109 -5.19 11.50 -23.74
N VAL A 110 -6.30 12.23 -23.66
CA VAL A 110 -6.80 12.75 -22.37
C VAL A 110 -7.47 11.62 -21.60
N VAL A 111 -7.11 11.48 -20.33
CA VAL A 111 -7.53 10.39 -19.45
C VAL A 111 -8.17 10.90 -18.15
N ARG A 112 -9.10 10.13 -17.60
CA ARG A 112 -9.59 10.26 -16.22
C ARG A 112 -8.75 9.38 -15.30
N LEU A 113 -8.41 9.94 -14.15
CA LEU A 113 -7.56 9.35 -13.13
C LEU A 113 -8.40 9.11 -11.87
N GLU A 114 -8.34 7.92 -11.29
CA GLU A 114 -9.04 7.58 -10.05
C GLU A 114 -8.14 6.77 -9.12
N GLY A 115 -8.05 7.17 -7.85
CA GLY A 115 -7.24 6.46 -6.86
C GLY A 115 -7.84 6.56 -5.46
N GLN A 116 -7.13 6.01 -4.48
CA GLN A 116 -7.41 6.22 -3.06
C GLN A 116 -6.11 6.57 -2.33
N VAL A 117 -6.07 7.72 -1.67
CA VAL A 117 -4.96 8.06 -0.78
C VAL A 117 -5.11 7.25 0.51
N PRO A 118 -4.05 6.58 1.02
CA PRO A 118 -4.14 5.76 2.22
C PRO A 118 -4.71 6.51 3.43
N ALA A 119 -5.49 5.79 4.25
CA ALA A 119 -6.24 6.35 5.37
C ALA A 119 -5.40 7.13 6.40
N THR A 120 -4.11 6.78 6.52
CA THR A 120 -3.13 7.45 7.38
C THR A 120 -1.86 7.81 6.61
N ALA A 121 -2.01 8.28 5.36
CA ALA A 121 -0.89 8.67 4.51
C ALA A 121 0.01 9.74 5.16
N SER A 122 1.31 9.62 4.94
CA SER A 122 2.29 10.70 5.13
C SER A 122 2.52 11.46 3.83
N ALA A 123 3.05 12.68 3.94
CA ALA A 123 3.42 13.47 2.77
C ALA A 123 4.50 12.74 1.94
N GLY A 124 4.24 12.59 0.64
CA GLY A 124 5.10 11.86 -0.29
C GLY A 124 4.87 10.34 -0.36
N ASP A 125 4.02 9.76 0.49
CA ASP A 125 3.68 8.33 0.43
C ASP A 125 3.11 7.95 -0.94
N HIS A 126 3.57 6.80 -1.47
CA HIS A 126 3.23 6.31 -2.80
C HIS A 126 1.85 5.60 -2.79
N PHE A 127 1.07 5.75 -3.86
CA PHE A 127 -0.17 5.00 -4.06
C PHE A 127 -0.47 4.74 -5.55
N ASP A 128 -1.29 3.72 -5.82
CA ASP A 128 -1.69 3.35 -7.17
C ASP A 128 -2.87 4.18 -7.68
N VAL A 129 -2.87 4.47 -8.98
CA VAL A 129 -3.92 5.26 -9.64
C VAL A 129 -4.42 4.53 -10.87
N GLN A 130 -5.72 4.28 -10.95
CA GLN A 130 -6.37 3.77 -12.15
C GLN A 130 -6.43 4.89 -13.20
N VAL A 131 -6.03 4.57 -14.43
CA VAL A 131 -6.07 5.47 -15.58
C VAL A 131 -7.04 4.91 -16.63
N SER A 132 -7.92 5.75 -17.17
CA SER A 132 -8.95 5.35 -18.13
C SER A 132 -9.21 6.42 -19.16
N LEU A 133 -9.57 6.03 -20.39
CA LEU A 133 -10.00 6.98 -21.42
C LEU A 133 -11.30 7.70 -21.01
N ILE A 134 -11.37 9.01 -21.27
CA ILE A 134 -12.58 9.79 -20.98
C ILE A 134 -13.75 9.38 -21.90
N PRO A 135 -15.01 9.43 -21.42
CA PRO A 135 -16.18 9.14 -22.25
C PRO A 135 -16.22 10.02 -23.50
N GLY A 136 -16.41 9.38 -24.68
CA GLY A 136 -16.36 10.05 -25.99
C GLY A 136 -14.99 10.03 -26.68
N SER A 137 -13.93 9.59 -26.00
CA SER A 137 -12.60 9.48 -26.63
C SER A 137 -12.56 8.41 -27.72
N GLU A 138 -12.02 8.78 -28.89
CA GLU A 138 -11.82 7.86 -30.03
C GLU A 138 -10.63 6.91 -29.83
N ALA A 139 -9.82 7.11 -28.78
CA ALA A 139 -8.57 6.40 -28.60
C ALA A 139 -8.80 4.88 -28.49
N THR A 140 -7.93 4.12 -29.14
CA THR A 140 -7.98 2.65 -29.20
C THR A 140 -7.18 2.01 -28.08
N SER A 141 -6.08 2.64 -27.65
CA SER A 141 -5.16 2.10 -26.65
C SER A 141 -4.39 3.21 -25.92
N ILE A 142 -4.23 3.05 -24.60
CA ILE A 142 -3.27 3.80 -23.76
C ILE A 142 -2.03 2.97 -23.38
N ASN A 143 -1.84 1.78 -23.97
CA ASN A 143 -0.68 0.93 -23.75
C ASN A 143 0.64 1.59 -24.19
N GLU A 144 1.74 1.28 -23.50
CA GLU A 144 3.08 1.92 -23.67
C GLU A 144 3.11 3.44 -23.44
N GLY A 145 1.97 4.08 -23.13
CA GLY A 145 1.91 5.50 -22.86
C GLY A 145 2.55 5.89 -21.53
N TRP A 146 2.98 7.15 -21.45
CA TRP A 146 3.43 7.80 -20.22
C TRP A 146 2.43 8.87 -19.79
N LEU A 147 1.92 8.79 -18.56
CA LEU A 147 1.11 9.84 -17.96
C LEU A 147 2.04 10.99 -17.52
N TYR A 148 1.91 12.13 -18.18
CA TYR A 148 2.51 13.37 -17.68
C TYR A 148 1.87 13.76 -16.35
N LYS A 149 2.68 14.37 -15.47
CA LYS A 149 2.28 14.80 -14.13
C LYS A 149 0.91 15.49 -14.14
N ALA A 150 0.03 15.03 -13.27
CA ALA A 150 -1.31 15.55 -13.08
C ALA A 150 -1.66 15.63 -11.58
N ASP A 151 -2.54 16.56 -11.23
CA ASP A 151 -3.00 16.73 -9.85
C ASP A 151 -4.22 15.86 -9.57
N LEU A 152 -4.32 15.38 -8.32
CA LEU A 152 -5.41 14.57 -7.80
C LEU A 152 -6.10 15.30 -6.65
N VAL A 153 -7.41 15.49 -6.77
CA VAL A 153 -8.26 16.18 -5.78
C VAL A 153 -9.29 15.22 -5.18
N ALA A 154 -10.04 15.64 -4.17
CA ALA A 154 -11.13 14.83 -3.64
C ALA A 154 -12.18 14.51 -4.71
N ARG A 155 -12.67 13.27 -4.73
CA ARG A 155 -13.66 12.83 -5.74
C ARG A 155 -14.96 13.62 -5.61
N GLY A 156 -15.44 14.15 -6.72
CA GLY A 156 -16.60 15.03 -6.80
C GLY A 156 -16.29 16.52 -6.65
N THR A 157 -15.04 16.92 -6.34
CA THR A 157 -14.65 18.32 -6.16
C THR A 157 -13.70 18.83 -7.25
N PHE A 158 -13.73 18.27 -8.46
CA PHE A 158 -12.83 18.69 -9.54
C PHE A 158 -13.14 20.11 -10.03
N GLY A 159 -12.20 21.04 -9.82
CA GLY A 159 -12.28 22.45 -10.20
C GLY A 159 -10.93 23.17 -10.05
N VAL A 160 -10.81 24.37 -10.63
CA VAL A 160 -9.54 25.11 -10.74
C VAL A 160 -8.97 25.50 -9.37
N ASP A 161 -9.83 25.94 -8.44
CA ASP A 161 -9.42 26.45 -7.13
C ASP A 161 -9.29 25.35 -6.04
N THR A 162 -9.36 24.07 -6.43
CA THR A 162 -9.35 22.96 -5.48
C THR A 162 -7.93 22.51 -5.18
N LYS A 163 -7.53 22.61 -3.90
CA LYS A 163 -6.22 22.16 -3.43
C LYS A 163 -6.00 20.66 -3.73
N PRO A 164 -4.91 20.28 -4.40
CA PRO A 164 -4.54 18.87 -4.59
C PRO A 164 -4.35 18.13 -3.27
N LEU A 165 -4.82 16.88 -3.23
CA LEU A 165 -4.54 15.90 -2.18
C LEU A 165 -3.40 14.95 -2.56
N GLY A 166 -3.02 14.93 -3.83
CA GLY A 166 -1.83 14.25 -4.34
C GLY A 166 -1.50 14.68 -5.77
N THR A 167 -0.42 14.13 -6.30
CA THR A 167 -0.05 14.21 -7.74
C THR A 167 0.17 12.80 -8.28
N VAL A 168 0.14 12.61 -9.60
CA VAL A 168 0.47 11.33 -10.24
C VAL A 168 1.22 11.53 -11.55
N GLU A 169 2.25 10.71 -11.79
CA GLU A 169 3.02 10.62 -13.03
C GLU A 169 3.56 9.20 -13.22
N GLY A 170 3.86 8.77 -14.45
CA GLY A 170 4.51 7.48 -14.70
C GLY A 170 3.99 6.71 -15.92
N ALA A 171 4.59 5.54 -16.17
CA ALA A 171 4.20 4.65 -17.26
C ALA A 171 2.83 3.98 -17.02
N VAL A 172 2.04 3.81 -18.09
CA VAL A 172 0.75 3.10 -18.05
C VAL A 172 0.98 1.59 -18.02
N PHE A 173 0.69 0.99 -16.87
CA PHE A 173 0.73 -0.45 -16.63
C PHE A 173 -0.63 -1.11 -16.95
N ILE A 174 -0.67 -1.94 -17.99
CA ILE A 174 -1.83 -2.78 -18.34
C ILE A 174 -1.49 -4.24 -18.03
N ALA A 175 -2.15 -4.81 -17.02
CA ALA A 175 -1.82 -6.12 -16.48
C ALA A 175 -2.33 -7.27 -17.37
N SER A 176 -1.43 -7.84 -18.18
CA SER A 176 -1.64 -9.00 -19.05
C SER A 176 -2.77 -8.84 -20.09
N PRO A 177 -2.46 -8.45 -21.35
CA PRO A 177 -3.45 -8.24 -22.41
C PRO A 177 -3.99 -9.57 -22.98
N GLY A 178 -4.78 -10.29 -22.20
CA GLY A 178 -5.60 -11.38 -22.69
C GLY A 178 -6.66 -10.87 -23.69
N THR A 179 -7.03 -11.71 -24.67
CA THR A 179 -7.89 -11.36 -25.82
C THR A 179 -9.17 -10.58 -25.45
N GLY A 180 -9.23 -9.30 -25.84
CA GLY A 180 -10.42 -8.45 -25.71
C GLY A 180 -10.10 -6.96 -25.81
N GLU A 181 -10.62 -6.30 -26.85
CA GLU A 181 -10.28 -4.91 -27.25
C GLU A 181 -10.47 -3.87 -26.13
N SER A 182 -11.45 -4.07 -25.24
CA SER A 182 -11.77 -3.15 -24.14
C SER A 182 -10.62 -2.98 -23.12
N ARG A 183 -9.70 -3.96 -23.01
CA ARG A 183 -8.61 -3.92 -22.02
C ARG A 183 -7.58 -2.82 -22.26
N PHE A 184 -7.38 -2.37 -23.49
CA PHE A 184 -6.37 -1.35 -23.80
C PHE A 184 -6.79 0.08 -23.44
N LYS A 185 -8.04 0.28 -23.01
CA LYS A 185 -8.63 1.59 -22.69
C LYS A 185 -8.54 1.98 -21.20
N THR A 186 -8.07 1.05 -20.36
CA THR A 186 -7.95 1.19 -18.92
C THR A 186 -6.68 0.51 -18.43
N GLY A 187 -5.92 1.16 -17.56
CA GLY A 187 -4.71 0.65 -16.94
C GLY A 187 -4.51 1.22 -15.54
N HIS A 188 -3.29 1.08 -15.02
CA HIS A 188 -2.88 1.66 -13.74
C HIS A 188 -1.55 2.41 -13.90
N ILE A 189 -1.34 3.43 -13.09
CA ILE A 189 -0.01 3.95 -12.77
C ILE A 189 0.33 3.36 -11.40
N ILE A 190 1.23 2.39 -11.37
CA ILE A 190 1.60 1.70 -10.14
C ILE A 190 2.70 2.48 -9.41
N GLY A 191 2.49 2.75 -8.12
CA GLY A 191 3.36 3.59 -7.28
C GLY A 191 3.48 5.07 -7.68
N GLY A 192 2.97 5.49 -8.83
CA GLY A 192 3.18 6.85 -9.37
C GLY A 192 2.36 7.95 -8.70
N GLY A 193 1.33 7.61 -7.91
CA GLY A 193 0.61 8.59 -7.08
C GLY A 193 1.42 8.97 -5.85
N ARG A 194 1.45 10.26 -5.47
CA ARG A 194 2.12 10.78 -4.27
C ARG A 194 1.17 11.61 -3.43
N ALA A 195 1.05 11.31 -2.14
CA ALA A 195 0.20 12.09 -1.22
C ALA A 195 0.77 13.48 -0.95
N ALA A 196 -0.07 14.52 -0.97
CA ALA A 196 0.31 15.93 -0.78
C ALA A 196 0.04 16.48 0.63
N PHE A 197 -0.27 15.62 1.60
CA PHE A 197 -0.54 15.98 2.98
C PHE A 197 -0.04 14.92 3.96
N GLU A 198 0.25 15.33 5.19
CA GLU A 198 0.51 14.44 6.32
C GLU A 198 -0.81 14.19 7.08
N TYR A 199 -1.10 12.95 7.46
CA TYR A 199 -2.26 12.63 8.28
C TYR A 199 -2.04 13.03 9.75
N ALA A 200 -2.87 13.94 10.23
CA ALA A 200 -3.10 14.16 11.66
C ALA A 200 -4.46 13.57 12.07
N ALA A 201 -4.51 12.88 13.21
CA ALA A 201 -5.76 12.39 13.78
C ALA A 201 -6.51 13.51 14.50
N ILE A 202 -7.84 13.40 14.56
CA ILE A 202 -8.68 14.32 15.33
C ILE A 202 -9.43 13.53 16.40
N LEU A 203 -9.25 13.93 17.65
CA LEU A 203 -10.03 13.51 18.80
C LEU A 203 -11.13 14.55 19.04
N HIS A 204 -12.39 14.15 18.93
CA HIS A 204 -13.53 15.00 19.29
C HIS A 204 -13.96 14.71 20.72
N LEU A 205 -13.83 15.67 21.63
CA LEU A 205 -14.42 15.60 22.96
C LEU A 205 -15.93 15.38 22.89
N ARG A 206 -16.44 14.47 23.74
CA ARG A 206 -17.88 14.21 23.92
C ARG A 206 -18.64 15.40 24.48
N ARG A 207 -17.94 16.33 25.14
CA ARG A 207 -18.45 17.60 25.66
C ARG A 207 -17.37 18.66 25.48
N SER A 208 -17.69 19.78 24.82
CA SER A 208 -16.74 20.86 24.57
C SER A 208 -16.32 21.53 25.89
N ASP A 209 -15.04 21.47 26.22
CA ASP A 209 -14.42 22.14 27.37
C ASP A 209 -12.93 22.41 27.08
N TYR A 210 -12.53 23.68 27.13
CA TYR A 210 -11.14 24.09 27.00
C TYR A 210 -10.22 23.48 28.07
N ARG A 211 -10.70 23.24 29.29
CA ARG A 211 -9.90 22.64 30.35
C ARG A 211 -9.62 21.16 30.03
N ALA A 212 -10.65 20.36 29.75
CA ALA A 212 -10.50 18.99 29.28
C ALA A 212 -9.57 18.88 28.06
N ALA A 213 -9.76 19.74 27.04
CA ALA A 213 -8.90 19.77 25.85
C ALA A 213 -7.42 20.05 26.19
N SER A 214 -7.17 21.05 27.04
CA SER A 214 -5.84 21.43 27.51
C SER A 214 -5.17 20.33 28.35
N THR A 215 -5.93 19.64 29.22
CA THR A 215 -5.41 18.55 30.05
C THR A 215 -5.10 17.30 29.22
N ILE A 216 -5.97 16.91 28.27
CA ILE A 216 -5.68 15.79 27.36
C ILE A 216 -4.45 16.11 26.50
N ARG A 217 -4.35 17.33 25.94
CA ARG A 217 -3.16 17.78 25.21
C ARG A 217 -1.91 17.60 26.06
N ASN A 218 -1.89 18.17 27.28
CA ASN A 218 -0.73 18.09 28.17
C ASN A 218 -0.35 16.65 28.48
N ARG A 219 -1.32 15.77 28.77
CA ARG A 219 -1.07 14.37 29.11
C ARG A 219 -0.50 13.57 27.93
N LEU A 220 -0.97 13.84 26.71
CA LEU A 220 -0.42 13.22 25.50
C LEU A 220 0.98 13.76 25.17
N SER A 221 1.21 15.06 25.28
CA SER A 221 2.53 15.67 25.07
C SER A 221 3.58 15.25 26.11
N GLU A 222 3.18 15.08 27.37
CA GLU A 222 4.01 14.50 28.44
C GLU A 222 4.39 13.05 28.12
N ARG A 223 3.43 12.24 27.65
CA ARG A 223 3.61 10.81 27.45
C ARG A 223 4.33 10.43 26.15
N TYR A 224 4.13 11.20 25.08
CA TYR A 224 4.57 10.83 23.72
C TYR A 224 5.48 11.88 23.05
N GLY A 225 5.77 13.01 23.71
CA GLY A 225 6.61 14.09 23.18
C GLY A 225 5.83 15.36 22.86
N ALA A 226 6.50 16.52 23.00
CA ALA A 226 5.86 17.84 23.05
C ALA A 226 4.83 18.11 21.94
N ASP A 227 5.20 17.89 20.68
CA ASP A 227 4.43 18.27 19.49
C ASP A 227 3.32 17.27 19.10
N VAL A 228 3.16 16.17 19.85
CA VAL A 228 2.19 15.11 19.54
C VAL A 228 0.75 15.59 19.56
N ALA A 229 0.38 16.49 20.49
CA ALA A 229 -1.00 16.91 20.66
C ALA A 229 -1.15 18.43 20.59
N ARG A 230 -2.17 18.89 19.85
CA ARG A 230 -2.57 20.30 19.77
C ARG A 230 -4.07 20.44 20.00
N ALA A 231 -4.47 21.06 21.10
CA ALA A 231 -5.87 21.46 21.29
C ALA A 231 -6.19 22.61 20.32
N VAL A 232 -7.00 22.34 19.29
CA VAL A 232 -7.30 23.32 18.22
C VAL A 232 -8.62 24.06 18.47
N SER A 233 -9.50 23.48 19.28
CA SER A 233 -10.77 24.06 19.71
C SER A 233 -11.12 23.55 21.13
N PRO A 234 -12.18 24.04 21.79
CA PRO A 234 -12.65 23.45 23.06
C PRO A 234 -13.26 22.05 22.87
N ARG A 235 -13.47 21.61 21.63
CA ARG A 235 -13.97 20.27 21.29
C ARG A 235 -12.89 19.39 20.68
N ASP A 236 -11.96 19.95 19.93
CA ASP A 236 -11.16 19.21 18.97
C ASP A 236 -9.67 19.26 19.33
N ILE A 237 -9.04 18.08 19.37
CA ILE A 237 -7.61 17.91 19.63
C ILE A 237 -7.01 17.19 18.42
N GLU A 238 -6.09 17.87 17.75
CA GLU A 238 -5.27 17.32 16.68
C GLU A 238 -4.12 16.51 17.30
N VAL A 239 -3.86 15.33 16.76
CA VAL A 239 -2.81 14.42 17.20
C VAL A 239 -1.94 14.02 16.01
N HIS A 240 -0.68 14.43 16.06
CA HIS A 240 0.36 14.00 15.13
C HIS A 240 0.92 12.64 15.56
N ILE A 241 1.35 11.84 14.60
CA ILE A 241 1.90 10.51 14.86
C ILE A 241 3.44 10.62 14.87
N PRO A 242 4.13 10.27 15.97
CA PRO A 242 5.59 10.35 16.03
C PRO A 242 6.29 9.45 15.00
N PRO A 243 7.52 9.79 14.55
CA PRO A 243 8.25 9.01 13.56
C PRO A 243 8.44 7.53 13.93
N GLU A 244 8.66 7.21 15.21
CA GLU A 244 8.80 5.83 15.69
C GLU A 244 7.51 4.99 15.57
N TYR A 245 6.36 5.64 15.42
CA TYR A 245 5.08 4.98 15.13
C TYR A 245 4.70 5.03 13.63
N ARG A 246 5.60 5.43 12.71
CA ARG A 246 5.33 5.47 11.25
C ARG A 246 4.79 4.16 10.69
N TYR A 247 5.25 3.02 11.20
CA TYR A 247 4.79 1.67 10.83
C TYR A 247 3.73 1.09 11.78
N ARG A 248 3.35 1.84 12.84
CA ARG A 248 2.39 1.43 13.88
C ARG A 248 1.24 2.44 14.06
N LYS A 249 0.93 3.24 13.04
CA LYS A 249 -0.01 4.38 13.09
C LYS A 249 -1.34 4.06 13.82
N LEU A 250 -2.00 2.95 13.47
CA LEU A 250 -3.26 2.54 14.11
C LEU A 250 -3.10 2.10 15.58
N ARG A 251 -2.00 1.41 15.92
CA ARG A 251 -1.69 0.98 17.28
C ARG A 251 -1.39 2.19 18.18
N PHE A 252 -0.66 3.17 17.68
CA PHE A 252 -0.43 4.45 18.36
C PHE A 252 -1.75 5.18 18.68
N LEU A 253 -2.66 5.30 17.70
CA LEU A 253 -3.97 5.91 17.94
C LEU A 253 -4.81 5.15 18.98
N ALA A 254 -4.69 3.82 19.04
CA ALA A 254 -5.31 3.02 20.10
C ALA A 254 -4.67 3.27 21.49
N MET A 255 -3.34 3.38 21.56
CA MET A 255 -2.61 3.74 22.79
C MET A 255 -2.97 5.16 23.28
N VAL A 256 -3.12 6.12 22.37
CA VAL A 256 -3.61 7.48 22.65
C VAL A 256 -4.99 7.42 23.33
N CYS A 257 -5.93 6.62 22.83
CA CYS A 257 -7.23 6.42 23.49
C CYS A 257 -7.14 5.64 24.82
N ALA A 258 -6.21 4.69 24.96
CA ALA A 258 -6.00 3.92 26.18
C ALA A 258 -5.22 4.69 27.28
N THR A 259 -4.64 5.85 26.95
CA THR A 259 -3.83 6.65 27.88
C THR A 259 -4.69 7.17 29.04
N TYR A 260 -4.25 6.92 30.28
CA TYR A 260 -4.91 7.40 31.49
C TYR A 260 -4.62 8.87 31.78
N MET A 261 -5.64 9.59 32.25
CA MET A 261 -5.61 11.03 32.53
C MET A 261 -4.83 11.38 33.80
N GLU A 262 -4.95 10.54 34.82
CA GLU A 262 -4.35 10.71 36.15
C GLU A 262 -3.20 9.71 36.31
N THR A 263 -2.04 10.18 36.79
CA THR A 263 -0.86 9.36 37.10
C THR A 263 -0.67 9.22 38.61
N GLY A 264 -0.05 8.11 39.03
CA GLY A 264 0.33 7.89 40.42
C GLY A 264 0.71 6.44 40.66
N GLU A 265 1.82 6.20 41.36
CA GLU A 265 2.47 4.88 41.44
C GLU A 265 1.52 3.75 41.85
N ASP A 266 0.62 3.98 42.80
CA ASP A 266 -0.35 2.99 43.26
C ASP A 266 -1.47 2.72 42.25
N LEU A 267 -1.95 3.75 41.54
CA LEU A 267 -2.93 3.61 40.46
C LEU A 267 -2.32 2.89 39.26
N ASP A 268 -1.11 3.27 38.86
CA ASP A 268 -0.41 2.66 37.73
C ASP A 268 0.00 1.22 38.04
N ARG A 269 0.39 0.89 39.28
CA ARG A 269 0.59 -0.49 39.75
C ARG A 269 -0.71 -1.30 39.71
N ALA A 270 -1.84 -0.73 40.14
CA ALA A 270 -3.15 -1.39 40.09
C ALA A 270 -3.64 -1.61 38.65
N ARG A 271 -3.42 -0.65 37.75
CA ARG A 271 -3.70 -0.78 36.30
C ARG A 271 -2.86 -1.89 35.66
N VAL A 272 -1.55 -1.92 35.93
CA VAL A 272 -0.65 -2.98 35.43
C VAL A 272 -1.11 -4.34 35.93
N GLU A 273 -1.47 -4.48 37.21
CA GLU A 273 -1.97 -5.75 37.77
C GLU A 273 -3.29 -6.18 37.11
N ALA A 274 -4.25 -5.26 36.97
CA ALA A 274 -5.54 -5.53 36.32
C ALA A 274 -5.38 -5.95 34.85
N PHE A 275 -4.57 -5.23 34.06
CA PHE A 275 -4.39 -5.54 32.65
C PHE A 275 -3.46 -6.74 32.41
N VAL A 276 -2.47 -7.01 33.27
CA VAL A 276 -1.71 -8.28 33.20
C VAL A 276 -2.61 -9.47 33.49
N GLN A 277 -3.54 -9.37 34.45
CA GLN A 277 -4.55 -10.40 34.69
C GLN A 277 -5.53 -10.54 33.52
N GLN A 278 -6.00 -9.43 32.94
CA GLN A 278 -6.87 -9.46 31.74
C GLN A 278 -6.14 -10.06 30.52
N LEU A 279 -4.86 -9.78 30.34
CA LEU A 279 -4.04 -10.40 29.29
C LEU A 279 -3.85 -11.90 29.53
N ALA A 280 -3.71 -12.33 30.78
CA ALA A 280 -3.47 -13.73 31.15
C ALA A 280 -4.69 -14.65 31.03
N VAL A 281 -5.89 -14.17 31.42
CA VAL A 281 -7.12 -15.01 31.48
C VAL A 281 -8.36 -14.39 30.82
N GLY A 282 -8.27 -13.16 30.33
CA GLY A 282 -9.39 -12.45 29.70
C GLY A 282 -9.67 -12.90 28.27
N LYS A 283 -10.87 -12.55 27.79
CA LYS A 283 -11.27 -12.72 26.38
C LYS A 283 -10.69 -11.63 25.49
N ASP A 284 -10.82 -10.37 25.92
CA ASP A 284 -10.22 -9.22 25.26
C ASP A 284 -8.78 -9.02 25.74
N LYS A 285 -7.87 -9.79 25.15
CA LYS A 285 -6.43 -9.67 25.39
C LYS A 285 -5.82 -8.48 24.67
N GLU A 286 -6.43 -7.98 23.59
CA GLU A 286 -5.89 -6.89 22.78
C GLU A 286 -6.02 -5.54 23.47
N THR A 287 -7.18 -5.21 24.04
CA THR A 287 -7.34 -3.98 24.84
C THR A 287 -6.38 -3.96 26.03
N ALA A 288 -6.14 -5.11 26.67
CA ALA A 288 -5.17 -5.23 27.76
C ALA A 288 -3.72 -4.98 27.29
N GLU A 289 -3.34 -5.57 26.15
CA GLU A 289 -2.03 -5.38 25.53
C GLU A 289 -1.77 -3.91 25.15
N ILE A 290 -2.77 -3.24 24.57
CA ILE A 290 -2.73 -1.80 24.22
C ILE A 290 -2.65 -0.93 25.48
N ALA A 291 -3.40 -1.25 26.53
CA ALA A 291 -3.39 -0.51 27.79
C ALA A 291 -2.03 -0.61 28.51
N LEU A 292 -1.40 -1.80 28.51
CA LEU A 292 -0.07 -2.00 29.11
C LEU A 292 1.02 -1.22 28.33
N GLU A 293 0.96 -1.21 27.00
CA GLU A 293 1.87 -0.40 26.17
C GLU A 293 1.64 1.12 26.36
N ALA A 294 0.39 1.55 26.54
CA ALA A 294 0.04 2.93 26.88
C ALA A 294 0.50 3.34 28.29
N ILE A 295 0.57 2.40 29.25
CA ILE A 295 1.12 2.64 30.61
C ILE A 295 2.64 2.76 30.56
N GLY A 296 3.37 1.79 29.98
CA GLY A 296 4.82 1.90 29.76
C GLY A 296 5.71 0.84 30.43
N GLN A 297 6.96 1.24 30.68
CA GLN A 297 8.03 0.42 31.28
C GLN A 297 7.65 -0.16 32.65
N GLU A 298 6.78 0.56 33.37
CA GLU A 298 6.14 0.19 34.61
C GLU A 298 5.44 -1.18 34.50
N SER A 299 4.92 -1.52 33.32
CA SER A 299 4.30 -2.82 33.03
C SER A 299 5.30 -3.95 32.74
N ALA A 300 6.50 -3.63 32.26
CA ALA A 300 7.47 -4.60 31.74
C ALA A 300 7.92 -5.61 32.81
N GLY A 301 7.99 -5.20 34.07
CA GLY A 301 8.31 -6.09 35.19
C GLY A 301 7.31 -7.25 35.35
N LYS A 302 6.00 -6.96 35.30
CA LYS A 302 4.93 -7.95 35.42
C LYS A 302 4.68 -8.71 34.11
N LEU A 303 4.75 -8.03 32.95
CA LEU A 303 4.63 -8.64 31.62
C LEU A 303 5.61 -9.81 31.41
N ALA A 304 6.85 -9.68 31.88
CA ALA A 304 7.87 -10.71 31.70
C ALA A 304 7.55 -12.06 32.41
N ALA A 305 6.64 -12.07 33.39
CA ALA A 305 6.14 -13.33 33.96
C ALA A 305 5.27 -14.11 32.95
N LEU A 306 4.51 -13.40 32.09
CA LEU A 306 3.62 -14.00 31.10
C LEU A 306 4.37 -14.64 29.92
N LEU A 307 5.67 -14.39 29.75
CA LEU A 307 6.53 -15.11 28.81
C LEU A 307 6.59 -16.63 29.10
N LYS A 308 6.21 -17.05 30.32
CA LYS A 308 6.12 -18.46 30.74
C LYS A 308 4.68 -18.95 30.92
N ALA A 309 3.68 -18.20 30.45
CA ALA A 309 2.28 -18.61 30.51
C ALA A 309 2.03 -19.89 29.68
N PRO A 310 1.05 -20.75 30.04
CA PRO A 310 0.74 -21.96 29.28
C PRO A 310 0.12 -21.67 27.91
N ASP A 311 -0.71 -20.62 27.82
CA ASP A 311 -1.32 -20.16 26.56
C ASP A 311 -0.28 -19.50 25.65
N VAL A 312 -0.20 -19.96 24.40
CA VAL A 312 0.72 -19.45 23.37
C VAL A 312 0.37 -18.03 22.92
N GLU A 313 -0.91 -17.65 22.92
CA GLU A 313 -1.35 -16.29 22.59
C GLU A 313 -0.87 -15.31 23.67
N VAL A 314 -1.02 -15.68 24.94
CA VAL A 314 -0.56 -14.87 26.09
C VAL A 314 0.95 -14.66 26.04
N ARG A 315 1.73 -15.73 25.77
CA ARG A 315 3.19 -15.61 25.63
C ARG A 315 3.58 -14.68 24.47
N MET A 316 2.94 -14.83 23.30
CA MET A 316 3.21 -14.00 22.12
C MET A 316 2.88 -12.53 22.36
N ARG A 317 1.68 -12.23 22.87
CA ARG A 317 1.24 -10.85 23.16
C ARG A 317 2.09 -10.17 24.23
N ALA A 318 2.46 -10.90 25.29
CA ALA A 318 3.36 -10.37 26.32
C ALA A 318 4.74 -10.04 25.74
N ALA A 319 5.28 -10.92 24.88
CA ALA A 319 6.55 -10.68 24.21
C ALA A 319 6.49 -9.51 23.21
N ARG A 320 5.40 -9.38 22.44
CA ARG A 320 5.15 -8.24 21.54
C ARG A 320 5.01 -6.93 22.30
N CYS A 321 4.31 -6.91 23.43
CA CYS A 321 4.14 -5.73 24.27
C CYS A 321 5.49 -5.29 24.89
N LEU A 322 6.26 -6.23 25.45
CA LEU A 322 7.63 -5.96 25.94
C LEU A 322 8.52 -5.38 24.83
N LEU A 323 8.50 -5.97 23.64
CA LEU A 323 9.29 -5.49 22.51
C LEU A 323 8.82 -4.10 22.01
N GLY A 324 7.51 -3.83 22.04
CA GLY A 324 6.93 -2.52 21.76
C GLY A 324 7.36 -1.43 22.74
N LEU A 325 7.67 -1.83 23.99
CA LEU A 325 8.31 -1.03 25.04
C LEU A 325 9.85 -0.98 24.93
N GLY A 326 10.47 -1.67 23.96
CA GLY A 326 11.94 -1.74 23.81
C GLY A 326 12.63 -2.70 24.78
N ASP A 327 11.88 -3.58 25.45
CA ASP A 327 12.40 -4.63 26.33
C ASP A 327 12.61 -5.94 25.55
N ASP A 328 13.88 -6.27 25.26
CA ASP A 328 14.23 -7.42 24.43
C ASP A 328 13.97 -8.79 25.10
N ARG A 329 13.48 -8.87 26.35
CA ARG A 329 13.23 -10.16 27.04
C ARG A 329 12.19 -11.03 26.30
N GLY A 330 11.30 -10.41 25.51
CA GLY A 330 10.37 -11.13 24.62
C GLY A 330 10.97 -11.58 23.29
N LEU A 331 12.08 -11.01 22.85
CA LEU A 331 12.65 -11.19 21.50
C LEU A 331 13.02 -12.64 21.16
N PRO A 332 13.65 -13.45 22.04
CA PRO A 332 14.00 -14.83 21.71
C PRO A 332 12.79 -15.69 21.36
N LEU A 333 11.70 -15.54 22.12
CA LEU A 333 10.44 -16.27 21.91
C LEU A 333 9.77 -15.88 20.59
N LEU A 334 9.73 -14.59 20.25
CA LEU A 334 9.14 -14.14 18.98
C LEU A 334 9.96 -14.65 17.78
N ARG A 335 11.30 -14.70 17.90
CA ARG A 335 12.18 -15.27 16.87
C ARG A 335 11.97 -16.78 16.71
N GLU A 336 11.78 -17.51 17.80
CA GLU A 336 11.41 -18.93 17.79
C GLU A 336 10.06 -19.13 17.07
N MET A 337 9.02 -18.40 17.48
CA MET A 337 7.67 -18.46 16.88
C MET A 337 7.65 -18.06 15.40
N ALA A 338 8.51 -17.14 14.95
CA ALA A 338 8.62 -16.74 13.55
C ALA A 338 9.39 -17.77 12.70
N LEU A 339 10.32 -18.52 13.30
CA LEU A 339 11.13 -19.53 12.61
C LEU A 339 10.46 -20.91 12.56
N ASP A 340 9.59 -21.26 13.50
CA ASP A 340 8.78 -22.47 13.41
C ASP A 340 7.69 -22.34 12.33
N ALA A 341 7.77 -23.20 11.31
CA ALA A 341 6.80 -23.27 10.22
C ALA A 341 5.41 -23.77 10.67
N ASN A 342 5.29 -24.41 11.84
CA ASN A 342 4.05 -24.96 12.39
C ASN A 342 3.34 -23.98 13.36
N SER A 343 4.00 -22.88 13.73
CA SER A 343 3.49 -21.91 14.69
C SER A 343 2.24 -21.20 14.14
N PRO A 344 1.07 -21.27 14.81
CA PRO A 344 -0.13 -20.60 14.35
C PRO A 344 -0.02 -19.07 14.40
N LEU A 345 0.90 -18.54 15.24
CA LEU A 345 1.15 -17.11 15.42
C LEU A 345 2.40 -16.63 14.65
N ARG A 346 2.90 -17.43 13.71
CA ARG A 346 4.18 -17.21 12.99
C ARG A 346 4.31 -15.81 12.38
N LYS A 347 3.27 -15.37 11.67
CA LYS A 347 3.25 -14.08 10.97
C LYS A 347 3.21 -12.92 11.96
N GLU A 348 2.37 -13.01 12.97
CA GLU A 348 2.23 -12.00 14.03
C GLU A 348 3.52 -11.83 14.85
N ALA A 349 4.24 -12.93 15.11
CA ALA A 349 5.54 -12.90 15.78
C ALA A 349 6.66 -12.32 14.90
N MET A 350 6.66 -12.67 13.60
CA MET A 350 7.57 -12.08 12.60
C MET A 350 7.36 -10.57 12.48
N GLU A 351 6.10 -10.12 12.32
CA GLU A 351 5.70 -8.72 12.25
C GLU A 351 6.06 -7.96 13.52
N ALA A 352 5.81 -8.54 14.70
CA ALA A 352 6.21 -7.95 15.98
C ALA A 352 7.72 -7.64 16.04
N VAL A 353 8.56 -8.58 15.59
CA VAL A 353 10.02 -8.39 15.54
C VAL A 353 10.41 -7.35 14.49
N MET A 354 9.90 -7.45 13.27
CA MET A 354 10.20 -6.51 12.18
C MET A 354 9.87 -5.05 12.57
N VAL A 355 8.72 -4.85 13.22
CA VAL A 355 8.17 -3.52 13.48
C VAL A 355 8.66 -2.91 14.80
N SER A 356 9.10 -3.72 15.77
CA SER A 356 9.40 -3.24 17.14
C SER A 356 10.80 -3.59 17.65
N ALA A 357 11.52 -4.56 17.06
CA ALA A 357 12.88 -4.86 17.48
C ALA A 357 13.90 -3.84 16.96
N ARG A 358 15.09 -3.85 17.57
CA ARG A 358 16.27 -3.14 17.07
C ARG A 358 16.56 -3.58 15.63
N ARG A 359 16.86 -2.63 14.73
CA ARG A 359 17.07 -2.88 13.28
C ARG A 359 17.97 -4.10 13.00
N ASN A 360 19.08 -4.24 13.73
CA ASN A 360 20.02 -5.35 13.54
C ASN A 360 19.39 -6.73 13.82
N ASP A 361 18.53 -6.85 14.83
CA ASP A 361 17.87 -8.10 15.20
C ASP A 361 16.73 -8.46 14.24
N ALA A 362 15.97 -7.45 13.81
CA ALA A 362 14.94 -7.59 12.80
C ALA A 362 15.53 -7.95 11.43
N SER A 363 16.59 -7.26 10.97
CA SER A 363 17.35 -7.64 9.77
C SER A 363 17.91 -9.06 9.88
N ALA A 364 18.49 -9.44 11.02
CA ALA A 364 19.02 -10.79 11.21
C ALA A 364 17.94 -11.88 11.16
N LEU A 365 16.71 -11.60 11.64
CA LEU A 365 15.56 -12.49 11.46
C LEU A 365 15.11 -12.52 9.99
N ALA A 366 14.94 -11.38 9.35
CA ALA A 366 14.48 -11.29 7.97
C ALA A 366 15.45 -11.99 6.99
N VAL A 367 16.77 -11.78 7.12
CA VAL A 367 17.81 -12.48 6.34
C VAL A 367 17.79 -14.00 6.56
N ARG A 368 17.33 -14.48 7.72
CA ARG A 368 17.08 -15.91 7.96
C ARG A 368 15.82 -16.40 7.24
N LEU A 369 14.73 -15.62 7.30
CA LEU A 369 13.43 -15.92 6.69
C LEU A 369 13.42 -15.80 5.15
N LEU A 370 14.40 -15.14 4.54
CA LEU A 370 14.63 -15.20 3.09
C LEU A 370 14.86 -16.63 2.56
N ARG A 371 15.20 -17.60 3.43
CA ARG A 371 15.40 -19.02 3.09
C ARG A 371 14.19 -19.91 3.40
N ASP A 372 13.03 -19.32 3.66
CA ASP A 372 11.84 -20.08 4.06
C ASP A 372 11.16 -20.81 2.89
N SER A 373 10.36 -21.84 3.21
CA SER A 373 9.52 -22.55 2.25
C SER A 373 8.23 -21.80 1.91
N ASP A 374 7.65 -21.02 2.84
CA ASP A 374 6.48 -20.19 2.55
C ASP A 374 6.88 -18.92 1.80
N ARG A 375 6.44 -18.82 0.54
CA ARG A 375 6.59 -17.64 -0.31
C ARG A 375 6.10 -16.36 0.38
N ALA A 376 5.04 -16.41 1.19
CA ALA A 376 4.52 -15.24 1.89
C ALA A 376 5.50 -14.74 2.96
N ILE A 377 6.20 -15.65 3.65
CA ILE A 377 7.23 -15.33 4.64
C ILE A 377 8.50 -14.79 3.95
N VAL A 378 8.93 -15.41 2.84
CA VAL A 378 10.07 -14.92 2.04
C VAL A 378 9.80 -13.50 1.52
N LEU A 379 8.61 -13.24 0.99
CA LEU A 379 8.23 -11.91 0.48
C LEU A 379 8.13 -10.88 1.62
N ALA A 380 7.50 -11.20 2.76
CA ALA A 380 7.43 -10.27 3.90
C ALA A 380 8.81 -9.93 4.46
N ALA A 381 9.72 -10.91 4.54
CA ALA A 381 11.11 -10.68 4.95
C ALA A 381 11.88 -9.82 3.95
N TYR A 382 11.66 -10.03 2.65
CA TYR A 382 12.21 -9.18 1.60
C TYR A 382 11.68 -7.74 1.67
N GLU A 383 10.36 -7.54 1.85
CA GLU A 383 9.77 -6.20 1.97
C GLU A 383 10.32 -5.44 3.19
N TYR A 384 10.56 -6.12 4.31
CA TYR A 384 11.20 -5.50 5.47
C TYR A 384 12.64 -5.02 5.16
N LEU A 385 13.45 -5.89 4.57
CA LEU A 385 14.84 -5.57 4.19
C LEU A 385 14.90 -4.48 3.12
N ARG A 386 13.87 -4.39 2.26
CA ARG A 386 13.68 -3.29 1.31
C ARG A 386 13.33 -1.98 2.01
N GLN A 387 12.29 -1.96 2.84
CA GLN A 387 11.82 -0.76 3.53
C GLN A 387 12.83 -0.19 4.54
N THR A 388 13.82 -0.99 4.97
CA THR A 388 14.87 -0.57 5.89
C THR A 388 16.25 -0.40 5.24
N ASP A 389 16.35 -0.43 3.90
CA ASP A 389 17.59 -0.29 3.14
C ASP A 389 18.74 -1.19 3.65
N ASP A 390 18.43 -2.49 3.80
CA ASP A 390 19.40 -3.50 4.21
C ASP A 390 20.25 -4.00 3.01
N PRO A 391 21.58 -4.13 3.15
CA PRO A 391 22.47 -4.55 2.06
C PRO A 391 22.25 -5.99 1.56
N ALA A 392 21.39 -6.79 2.20
CA ALA A 392 20.91 -8.06 1.66
C ALA A 392 20.07 -7.91 0.37
N VAL A 393 19.45 -6.73 0.15
CA VAL A 393 18.68 -6.39 -1.06
C VAL A 393 19.50 -5.40 -1.90
N ARG A 394 20.14 -5.88 -2.96
CA ARG A 394 20.80 -5.00 -3.95
C ARG A 394 19.76 -4.43 -4.89
N ARG A 395 19.79 -3.13 -5.18
CA ARG A 395 18.88 -2.45 -6.14
C ARG A 395 19.66 -1.78 -7.25
N GLU A 396 18.98 -1.58 -8.37
CA GLU A 396 19.51 -0.97 -9.60
C GLU A 396 18.34 -0.38 -10.39
N SER A 397 18.31 0.94 -10.56
CA SER A 397 17.24 1.59 -11.31
C SER A 397 17.43 1.37 -12.82
N VAL A 398 16.40 0.85 -13.49
CA VAL A 398 16.44 0.49 -14.91
C VAL A 398 15.60 1.48 -15.73
N GLY A 399 16.27 2.25 -16.59
CA GLY A 399 15.64 3.19 -17.52
C GLY A 399 14.74 4.24 -16.86
N GLY A 400 15.04 4.62 -15.61
CA GLY A 400 14.22 5.52 -14.80
C GLY A 400 12.78 5.03 -14.55
N SER A 401 12.48 3.77 -14.85
CA SER A 401 11.11 3.27 -15.04
C SER A 401 10.71 2.19 -14.03
N PHE A 402 11.68 1.41 -13.52
CA PHE A 402 11.47 0.39 -12.49
C PHE A 402 12.79 0.00 -11.81
N GLU A 403 12.71 -0.60 -10.62
CA GLU A 403 13.88 -1.15 -9.92
C GLU A 403 14.13 -2.63 -10.28
N LEU A 404 15.38 -2.97 -10.55
CA LEU A 404 15.86 -4.34 -10.65
C LEU A 404 16.59 -4.72 -9.36
N GLU A 405 15.96 -5.55 -8.55
CA GLU A 405 16.44 -5.93 -7.24
C GLU A 405 16.98 -7.37 -7.22
N GLN A 406 17.95 -7.66 -6.36
CA GLN A 406 18.61 -8.96 -6.25
C GLN A 406 18.77 -9.39 -4.80
N VAL A 407 18.33 -10.61 -4.51
CA VAL A 407 18.38 -11.25 -3.19
C VAL A 407 19.13 -12.57 -3.30
N ILE A 408 20.43 -12.55 -3.02
CA ILE A 408 21.32 -13.70 -3.20
C ILE A 408 21.21 -14.70 -2.02
N GLN A 409 20.87 -14.24 -0.82
CA GLN A 409 20.93 -15.04 0.41
C GLN A 409 19.70 -15.95 0.65
N THR A 410 19.15 -16.55 -0.40
CA THR A 410 17.99 -17.45 -0.37
C THR A 410 18.33 -18.83 -0.95
N ASN A 411 17.50 -19.83 -0.65
CA ASN A 411 17.46 -21.15 -1.27
C ASN A 411 16.41 -21.25 -2.40
N ARG A 412 15.57 -20.24 -2.59
CA ARG A 412 14.54 -20.19 -3.64
C ARG A 412 15.18 -19.62 -4.92
N ARG A 413 14.92 -20.26 -6.07
CA ARG A 413 15.17 -19.69 -7.41
C ARG A 413 13.85 -19.13 -7.90
N ALA A 414 13.67 -17.82 -7.87
CA ALA A 414 12.39 -17.20 -8.24
C ALA A 414 12.57 -15.78 -8.78
N ILE A 415 11.58 -15.33 -9.56
CA ILE A 415 11.48 -13.94 -10.00
C ILE A 415 10.13 -13.38 -9.56
N PHE A 416 10.17 -12.34 -8.73
CA PHE A 416 8.98 -11.59 -8.33
C PHE A 416 8.80 -10.34 -9.18
N VAL A 417 7.56 -10.01 -9.49
CA VAL A 417 7.16 -8.80 -10.23
C VAL A 417 6.07 -8.08 -9.45
N SER A 418 6.33 -6.84 -9.02
CA SER A 418 5.30 -6.02 -8.37
C SER A 418 4.22 -5.59 -9.37
N ARG A 419 2.98 -5.49 -8.91
CA ARG A 419 1.82 -5.09 -9.73
C ARG A 419 0.96 -4.02 -9.04
N SER A 420 1.48 -3.48 -7.94
CA SER A 420 0.93 -2.46 -7.05
C SER A 420 2.11 -1.87 -6.27
N GLY A 421 2.07 -0.57 -5.96
CA GLY A 421 3.21 0.17 -5.42
C GLY A 421 4.39 0.25 -6.40
N ASP A 422 5.60 0.48 -5.88
CA ASP A 422 6.79 0.72 -6.71
C ASP A 422 7.02 -0.39 -7.77
N PRO A 423 7.15 -0.05 -9.07
CA PRO A 423 7.43 -1.02 -10.13
C PRO A 423 8.82 -1.64 -9.92
N ARG A 424 8.89 -2.96 -9.75
CA ARG A 424 10.16 -3.67 -9.49
C ARG A 424 10.14 -5.15 -9.88
N ILE A 425 11.26 -5.61 -10.44
CA ILE A 425 11.54 -7.03 -10.70
C ILE A 425 12.61 -7.49 -9.71
N VAL A 426 12.36 -8.57 -8.98
CA VAL A 426 13.26 -9.06 -7.91
C VAL A 426 13.75 -10.45 -8.26
N LEU A 427 15.06 -10.62 -8.35
CA LEU A 427 15.71 -11.90 -8.60
C LEU A 427 16.09 -12.56 -7.26
N PHE A 428 15.36 -13.62 -6.89
CA PHE A 428 15.62 -14.47 -5.74
C PHE A 428 16.50 -15.65 -6.14
N GLY A 429 17.64 -15.78 -5.46
CA GLY A 429 18.72 -16.68 -5.86
C GLY A 429 19.56 -16.04 -6.96
N GLY A 430 20.87 -16.33 -7.02
CA GLY A 430 21.73 -15.67 -7.98
C GLY A 430 23.09 -16.35 -8.21
N PRO A 431 23.64 -16.27 -9.43
CA PRO A 431 23.02 -15.70 -10.63
C PRO A 431 21.90 -16.59 -11.19
N LEU A 432 20.81 -15.98 -11.67
CA LEU A 432 19.83 -16.67 -12.50
C LEU A 432 20.28 -16.55 -13.96
N VAL A 433 20.48 -17.69 -14.62
CA VAL A 433 21.09 -17.80 -15.94
C VAL A 433 20.14 -18.57 -16.86
N CYS A 434 19.99 -18.09 -18.09
CA CYS A 434 19.19 -18.74 -19.12
C CYS A 434 19.89 -19.97 -19.73
N SER A 435 19.12 -20.87 -20.33
CA SER A 435 19.64 -21.95 -21.17
C SER A 435 20.29 -21.43 -22.45
N ASN A 436 21.15 -22.25 -23.08
CA ASN A 436 21.88 -21.92 -24.32
C ASN A 436 21.04 -22.11 -25.61
N SER A 437 19.72 -22.04 -25.51
CA SER A 437 18.78 -22.17 -26.63
C SER A 437 17.47 -21.46 -26.26
N ILE A 438 17.34 -20.20 -26.67
CA ILE A 438 16.22 -19.32 -26.29
C ILE A 438 15.51 -18.85 -27.56
N PHE A 439 14.18 -18.90 -27.55
CA PHE A 439 13.35 -18.17 -28.50
C PHE A 439 12.07 -17.68 -27.82
N VAL A 440 12.07 -16.44 -27.35
CA VAL A 440 10.93 -15.77 -26.72
C VAL A 440 10.59 -14.51 -27.50
N GLU A 441 9.30 -14.31 -27.77
CA GLU A 441 8.76 -13.11 -28.39
C GLU A 441 7.70 -12.48 -27.48
N SER A 442 7.42 -11.19 -27.63
CA SER A 442 6.26 -10.53 -27.01
C SER A 442 4.93 -10.90 -27.69
N ALA A 443 3.79 -10.49 -27.13
CA ALA A 443 2.46 -10.86 -27.64
C ALA A 443 2.13 -10.27 -29.02
N ASP A 444 2.71 -9.10 -29.31
CA ASP A 444 2.64 -8.31 -30.54
C ASP A 444 3.81 -8.60 -31.52
N GLN A 445 4.69 -9.56 -31.17
CA GLN A 445 5.96 -9.83 -31.86
C GLN A 445 6.83 -8.57 -32.01
N ALA A 446 6.69 -7.56 -31.15
CA ALA A 446 7.49 -6.35 -31.18
C ALA A 446 8.88 -6.53 -30.56
N ILE A 447 9.04 -7.47 -29.63
CA ILE A 447 10.30 -7.79 -28.95
C ILE A 447 10.64 -9.25 -29.23
N VAL A 448 11.90 -9.52 -29.53
CA VAL A 448 12.45 -10.89 -29.70
C VAL A 448 13.70 -11.04 -28.86
N VAL A 449 13.74 -12.09 -28.03
CA VAL A 449 14.89 -12.57 -27.27
C VAL A 449 15.28 -13.94 -27.84
N ASN A 450 16.47 -14.03 -28.45
CA ASN A 450 16.92 -15.24 -29.13
C ASN A 450 18.40 -15.58 -28.88
N THR A 451 18.71 -16.86 -28.85
CA THR A 451 20.09 -17.37 -28.94
C THR A 451 20.04 -18.79 -29.50
N ARG A 452 20.96 -19.12 -30.41
CA ARG A 452 21.03 -20.43 -31.06
C ARG A 452 22.05 -21.34 -30.38
N ALA A 453 21.85 -22.65 -30.49
CA ALA A 453 22.85 -23.62 -30.03
C ALA A 453 24.21 -23.36 -30.69
N GLY A 454 25.21 -23.00 -29.87
CA GLY A 454 26.56 -22.63 -30.30
C GLY A 454 26.84 -21.12 -30.35
N GLU A 455 25.86 -20.26 -30.12
CA GLU A 455 26.07 -18.82 -29.85
C GLU A 455 26.51 -18.63 -28.38
N ASP A 456 27.38 -17.64 -28.13
CA ASP A 456 27.99 -17.33 -26.83
C ASP A 456 27.23 -16.24 -26.04
N SER A 457 26.15 -15.72 -26.63
CA SER A 457 25.46 -14.52 -26.19
C SER A 457 23.98 -14.54 -26.56
N VAL A 458 23.17 -13.81 -25.80
CA VAL A 458 21.73 -13.64 -26.06
C VAL A 458 21.51 -12.37 -26.87
N SER A 459 20.84 -12.51 -28.02
CA SER A 459 20.44 -11.43 -28.92
C SER A 459 19.05 -10.92 -28.53
N ILE A 460 18.90 -9.60 -28.44
CA ILE A 460 17.64 -8.93 -28.09
C ILE A 460 17.35 -7.82 -29.10
N THR A 461 16.16 -7.82 -29.69
CA THR A 461 15.70 -6.80 -30.64
C THR A 461 14.30 -6.28 -30.29
N ARG A 462 14.00 -5.03 -30.72
CA ARG A 462 12.67 -4.41 -30.61
C ARG A 462 12.27 -3.71 -31.91
N LYS A 463 11.02 -3.82 -32.37
CA LYS A 463 10.46 -2.93 -33.41
C LYS A 463 10.36 -1.50 -32.84
N HIS A 464 10.82 -0.49 -33.58
CA HIS A 464 10.82 0.88 -33.08
C HIS A 464 9.37 1.41 -32.90
N PRO A 465 8.96 1.90 -31.72
CA PRO A 465 7.53 2.09 -31.40
C PRO A 465 6.81 3.11 -32.28
N THR A 466 7.51 4.14 -32.76
CA THR A 466 6.93 5.25 -33.56
C THR A 466 7.50 5.40 -34.97
N ARG A 467 8.31 4.45 -35.46
CA ARG A 467 8.99 4.53 -36.78
C ARG A 467 9.14 3.14 -37.39
N PRO A 468 9.08 2.97 -38.72
CA PRO A 468 9.41 1.70 -39.36
C PRO A 468 10.91 1.37 -39.16
N GLY A 469 11.21 0.31 -38.42
CA GLY A 469 12.58 -0.14 -38.18
C GLY A 469 12.70 -1.14 -37.02
N ILE A 470 13.88 -1.76 -36.90
CA ILE A 470 14.26 -2.64 -35.79
C ILE A 470 15.42 -1.99 -35.04
N MET A 471 15.37 -2.06 -33.71
CA MET A 471 16.38 -1.61 -32.76
C MET A 471 17.14 -2.83 -32.23
N GLY A 472 18.45 -2.68 -32.05
CA GLY A 472 19.36 -3.79 -31.73
C GLY A 472 19.94 -4.47 -32.99
N PRO A 473 20.46 -5.70 -32.89
CA PRO A 473 20.47 -6.53 -31.69
C PRO A 473 21.41 -5.97 -30.61
N ILE A 474 20.91 -5.87 -29.38
CA ILE A 474 21.78 -5.85 -28.20
C ILE A 474 22.20 -7.28 -27.93
N ARG A 475 23.49 -7.52 -27.67
CA ARG A 475 24.02 -8.80 -27.20
C ARG A 475 24.31 -8.72 -25.71
N THR A 476 23.79 -9.65 -24.93
CA THR A 476 24.12 -9.84 -23.51
C THR A 476 24.76 -11.20 -23.28
N ASP A 477 25.32 -11.39 -22.08
CA ASP A 477 25.46 -12.72 -21.50
C ASP A 477 24.08 -13.39 -21.23
N PHE A 478 24.11 -14.60 -20.66
CA PHE A 478 22.91 -15.36 -20.33
C PHE A 478 22.29 -15.02 -18.96
N GLU A 479 22.81 -14.06 -18.19
CA GLU A 479 22.18 -13.68 -16.92
C GLU A 479 20.84 -12.97 -17.17
N VAL A 480 19.81 -13.40 -16.43
CA VAL A 480 18.48 -12.78 -16.49
C VAL A 480 18.55 -11.30 -16.11
N ARG A 481 19.48 -10.92 -15.23
CA ARG A 481 19.78 -9.52 -14.88
C ARG A 481 20.19 -8.70 -16.12
N SER A 482 21.15 -9.20 -16.90
CA SER A 482 21.65 -8.53 -18.11
C SER A 482 20.57 -8.40 -19.17
N ILE A 483 19.75 -9.45 -19.35
CA ILE A 483 18.60 -9.44 -20.26
C ILE A 483 17.56 -8.40 -19.84
N ILE A 484 17.19 -8.33 -18.55
CA ILE A 484 16.27 -7.32 -18.02
C ILE A 484 16.80 -5.90 -18.24
N ARG A 485 18.09 -5.67 -17.95
CA ARG A 485 18.74 -4.36 -18.20
C ARG A 485 18.69 -3.98 -19.68
N ALA A 486 19.09 -4.87 -20.57
CA ALA A 486 19.12 -4.60 -22.02
C ALA A 486 17.71 -4.34 -22.60
N LEU A 487 16.67 -4.95 -22.05
CA LEU A 487 15.28 -4.63 -22.39
C LEU A 487 14.87 -3.25 -21.85
N GLY A 488 14.98 -3.04 -20.53
CA GLY A 488 14.37 -1.90 -19.83
C GLY A 488 15.16 -0.59 -19.84
N SER A 489 16.49 -0.63 -19.99
CA SER A 489 17.31 0.58 -20.06
C SER A 489 16.93 1.46 -21.25
N GLU A 490 17.15 2.77 -21.12
CA GLU A 490 16.83 3.75 -22.17
C GLU A 490 17.47 3.39 -23.52
N ALA A 491 16.75 3.72 -24.60
CA ALA A 491 17.20 3.51 -25.97
C ALA A 491 18.22 4.57 -26.44
N THR A 492 19.20 4.89 -25.61
CA THR A 492 20.28 5.82 -25.92
C THR A 492 21.40 5.12 -26.70
N VAL A 493 22.02 5.86 -27.62
CA VAL A 493 23.24 5.44 -28.32
C VAL A 493 24.43 6.05 -27.58
N ALA A 494 25.33 5.20 -27.09
CA ALA A 494 26.56 5.62 -26.41
C ALA A 494 27.56 6.24 -27.40
N SER A 495 28.60 6.90 -26.87
CA SER A 495 29.62 7.58 -27.68
C SER A 495 30.48 6.64 -28.55
N ASP A 496 30.43 5.33 -28.32
CA ASP A 496 31.03 4.28 -29.16
C ASP A 496 30.08 3.72 -30.24
N GLY A 497 28.87 4.28 -30.35
CA GLY A 497 27.82 3.86 -31.30
C GLY A 497 26.98 2.68 -30.85
N ARG A 498 27.17 2.12 -29.64
CA ARG A 498 26.40 0.98 -29.14
C ARG A 498 25.10 1.45 -28.48
N LEU A 499 24.04 0.64 -28.62
CA LEU A 499 22.74 0.92 -28.01
C LEU A 499 22.75 0.43 -26.55
N GLY A 500 22.45 1.33 -25.58
CA GLY A 500 22.51 1.03 -24.15
C GLY A 500 21.33 0.23 -23.58
N GLY A 501 20.21 0.20 -24.31
CA GLY A 501 18.99 -0.50 -23.95
C GLY A 501 17.93 -0.40 -25.04
N LEU A 502 16.77 -1.02 -24.86
CA LEU A 502 15.68 -1.01 -25.84
C LEU A 502 14.46 -0.16 -25.42
N GLY A 503 14.49 0.45 -24.23
CA GLY A 503 13.42 1.29 -23.69
C GLY A 503 12.09 0.55 -23.52
N VAL A 504 12.12 -0.76 -23.26
CA VAL A 504 10.94 -1.62 -23.15
C VAL A 504 10.20 -1.29 -21.85
N SER A 505 8.87 -1.12 -21.93
CA SER A 505 8.06 -0.79 -20.75
C SER A 505 8.12 -1.90 -19.68
N TYR A 506 8.04 -1.53 -18.40
CA TYR A 506 8.05 -2.47 -17.27
C TYR A 506 7.07 -3.65 -17.46
N ALA A 507 5.86 -3.39 -17.96
CA ALA A 507 4.86 -4.41 -18.27
C ALA A 507 5.34 -5.43 -19.32
N GLN A 508 6.01 -4.97 -20.38
CA GLN A 508 6.58 -5.83 -21.42
C GLN A 508 7.83 -6.57 -20.94
N VAL A 509 8.70 -5.95 -20.13
CA VAL A 509 9.85 -6.65 -19.51
C VAL A 509 9.36 -7.80 -18.64
N ALA A 510 8.39 -7.54 -17.76
CA ALA A 510 7.76 -8.58 -16.93
C ALA A 510 7.14 -9.71 -17.77
N ALA A 511 6.42 -9.38 -18.85
CA ALA A 511 5.82 -10.38 -19.74
C ALA A 511 6.85 -11.21 -20.55
N ILE A 512 8.02 -10.64 -20.89
CA ILE A 512 9.13 -11.38 -21.49
C ILE A 512 9.79 -12.32 -20.47
N VAL A 513 9.97 -11.86 -19.23
CA VAL A 513 10.52 -12.69 -18.14
C VAL A 513 9.58 -13.85 -17.77
N GLU A 514 8.26 -13.61 -17.70
CA GLU A 514 7.24 -14.65 -17.54
C GLU A 514 7.33 -15.70 -18.67
N ARG A 515 7.53 -15.26 -19.92
CA ARG A 515 7.69 -16.13 -21.09
C ARG A 515 9.03 -16.89 -21.12
N LEU A 516 10.10 -16.35 -20.53
CA LEU A 516 11.38 -17.05 -20.39
C LEU A 516 11.24 -18.24 -19.43
N ILE A 517 10.59 -18.03 -18.28
CA ILE A 517 10.26 -19.12 -17.34
C ILE A 517 9.28 -20.12 -17.98
N ALA A 518 8.19 -19.64 -18.60
CA ALA A 518 7.16 -20.50 -19.20
C ALA A 518 7.60 -21.27 -20.45
N LYS A 519 8.80 -21.01 -20.99
CA LYS A 519 9.45 -21.81 -22.03
C LYS A 519 10.65 -22.63 -21.52
N GLU A 520 10.79 -22.77 -20.21
CA GLU A 520 11.90 -23.48 -19.55
C GLU A 520 13.30 -22.91 -19.91
N ALA A 521 13.35 -21.68 -20.43
CA ALA A 521 14.60 -21.00 -20.71
C ALA A 521 15.28 -20.49 -19.43
N VAL A 522 14.54 -20.36 -18.31
CA VAL A 522 15.06 -20.05 -16.97
C VAL A 522 14.44 -21.01 -15.96
N ASP A 523 15.29 -21.77 -15.27
CA ASP A 523 14.90 -22.53 -14.07
C ASP A 523 14.73 -21.59 -12.88
N ALA A 524 13.51 -21.07 -12.70
CA ALA A 524 13.06 -20.26 -11.58
C ALA A 524 11.51 -20.24 -11.49
N GLU A 525 10.95 -20.09 -10.29
CA GLU A 525 9.51 -19.82 -10.11
C GLU A 525 9.14 -18.39 -10.52
N PHE A 526 7.96 -18.17 -11.10
CA PHE A 526 7.43 -16.83 -11.36
C PHE A 526 6.40 -16.42 -10.29
N TRP A 527 6.64 -15.32 -9.60
CA TRP A 527 5.77 -14.80 -8.52
C TRP A 527 5.18 -13.44 -8.91
N GLN A 528 3.91 -13.42 -9.29
CA GLN A 528 3.18 -12.18 -9.51
C GLN A 528 2.71 -11.56 -8.18
N GLY A 529 2.92 -10.26 -7.99
CA GLY A 529 2.27 -9.48 -6.93
C GLY A 529 0.75 -9.31 -7.13
N PRO A 530 0.02 -8.84 -6.10
CA PRO A 530 -1.39 -8.49 -6.21
C PRO A 530 -1.59 -7.28 -7.14
N LEU A 531 -2.78 -7.18 -7.71
CA LEU A 531 -3.22 -5.97 -8.44
C LEU A 531 -3.64 -4.87 -7.45
N PRO A 532 -3.72 -3.60 -7.89
CA PRO A 532 -4.16 -2.49 -7.05
C PRO A 532 -5.64 -2.66 -6.67
N GLU A 533 -5.96 -2.64 -5.37
CA GLU A 533 -7.34 -2.72 -4.86
C GLU A 533 -8.05 -1.36 -4.91
N ILE A 534 -8.16 -0.78 -6.11
CA ILE A 534 -8.83 0.52 -6.31
C ILE A 534 -10.34 0.30 -6.40
N VAL A 535 -11.02 0.43 -5.26
CA VAL A 535 -12.50 0.40 -5.22
C VAL A 535 -13.02 1.70 -5.86
N VAL A 536 -13.40 1.62 -7.13
CA VAL A 536 -14.23 2.63 -7.80
C VAL A 536 -15.70 2.29 -7.53
N PRO A 537 -16.46 3.16 -6.84
CA PRO A 537 -17.91 3.00 -6.73
C PRO A 537 -18.50 3.18 -8.12
N VAL A 538 -19.00 2.10 -8.72
CA VAL A 538 -19.69 2.14 -10.00
C VAL A 538 -20.91 3.05 -9.87
N LYS A 539 -20.90 4.20 -10.56
CA LYS A 539 -22.10 5.02 -10.73
C LYS A 539 -23.13 4.17 -11.49
N LYS A 540 -24.24 3.87 -10.82
CA LYS A 540 -25.47 3.33 -11.43
C LYS A 540 -26.23 4.44 -12.14
#